data_AF-A0A370FDF9-F1
#
_entry.id   AF-A0A370FDF9-F1
#
_cell.length_a   1.000
_cell.length_b   1.000
_cell.length_c   1.000
_cell.angle_alpha   90.00
_cell.angle_beta   90.00
_cell.angle_gamma   90.00
#
_symmetry.space_group_name_H-M   'P 1'
#
loop_
_entity.id
_entity.type
_entity.pdbx_description
1 polymer ?
#
loop_
_entity_poly.entity_id
_entity_poly.type
_entity_poly.pdbx_seq_one_letter_code
_entity_poly.pdbx_strand_id
1 'polypeptide(L)'
;MADDVRHDEGPDVDWFWDVVEESARSRERLREILGRLPKDAVYKFQHLFLDFAAELQDEPYRSYLGPDESEDGLEDAAQWVVSQGRVRYEAVLTEPSRMPAHIDVGDPANLGGLAYEVYYDRFGEPLDLI
;
A
#
# COMPACT_ATOMS: atom_id res chain seq x y z
N MET A 1 -4.36 26.45 -7.86
CA MET A 1 -4.03 26.15 -6.45
C MET A 1 -3.68 24.67 -6.46
N ALA A 2 -2.39 24.36 -6.53
CA ALA A 2 -1.92 22.99 -6.50
C ALA A 2 -1.58 22.73 -5.03
N ASP A 3 -2.43 21.97 -4.36
CA ASP A 3 -2.08 21.38 -3.07
C ASP A 3 -1.08 20.27 -3.40
N ASP A 4 0.19 20.64 -3.41
CA ASP A 4 1.33 19.74 -3.51
C ASP A 4 1.38 19.02 -2.14
N VAL A 5 0.56 17.98 -2.01
CA VAL A 5 0.66 17.02 -0.91
C VAL A 5 1.91 16.19 -1.20
N ARG A 6 3.08 16.79 -0.94
CA ARG A 6 4.25 15.99 -0.62
C ARG A 6 3.90 15.28 0.68
N HIS A 7 3.81 13.95 0.65
CA HIS A 7 3.87 13.14 1.86
C HIS A 7 5.06 13.67 2.69
N ASP A 8 4.74 14.37 3.77
CA ASP A 8 5.69 15.03 4.66
C ASP A 8 6.73 13.97 5.08
N GLU A 9 8.01 14.28 4.92
CA GLU A 9 9.16 13.43 5.31
C GLU A 9 9.24 13.33 6.84
N GLY A 10 8.19 12.77 7.45
CA GLY A 10 8.00 12.64 8.88
C GLY A 10 8.39 11.25 9.39
N PRO A 11 8.64 11.12 10.70
CA PRO A 11 9.06 9.86 11.33
C PRO A 11 8.06 8.71 11.12
N ASP A 12 6.81 9.06 10.82
CA ASP A 12 5.72 8.12 10.57
C ASP A 12 5.77 7.50 9.18
N VAL A 13 6.21 8.27 8.19
CA VAL A 13 6.40 7.78 6.82
C VAL A 13 7.61 6.84 6.77
N ASP A 14 8.72 7.22 7.40
CA ASP A 14 9.89 6.34 7.48
C ASP A 14 9.54 5.03 8.22
N TRP A 15 8.84 5.11 9.35
CA TRP A 15 8.37 3.93 10.07
C TRP A 15 7.47 3.02 9.22
N PHE A 16 6.56 3.59 8.43
CA PHE A 16 5.72 2.82 7.52
C PHE A 16 6.57 2.04 6.50
N TRP A 17 7.53 2.71 5.86
CA TRP A 17 8.40 2.07 4.88
C TRP A 17 9.29 1.00 5.53
N ASP A 18 9.82 1.24 6.72
CA ASP A 18 10.56 0.22 7.50
C ASP A 18 9.71 -1.05 7.73
N VAL A 19 8.43 -0.90 8.09
CA VAL A 19 7.51 -2.04 8.27
C VAL A 19 7.27 -2.79 6.96
N VAL A 20 7.06 -2.07 5.85
CA VAL A 20 6.89 -2.68 4.52
C VAL A 20 8.16 -3.43 4.12
N GLU A 21 9.33 -2.85 4.30
CA GLU A 21 10.62 -3.47 3.95
C GLU A 21 10.94 -4.68 4.85
N GLU A 22 10.69 -4.59 6.15
CA GLU A 22 10.87 -5.70 7.10
C GLU A 22 9.97 -6.90 6.76
N SER A 23 8.77 -6.64 6.22
CA SER A 23 7.89 -7.70 5.74
C SER A 23 8.51 -8.53 4.60
N ALA A 24 9.51 -7.98 3.90
CA ALA A 24 10.15 -8.59 2.74
C ALA A 24 9.14 -9.13 1.71
N ARG A 25 8.04 -8.39 1.48
CA ARG A 25 6.95 -8.74 0.56
C ARG A 25 6.29 -10.08 0.91
N SER A 26 6.23 -10.41 2.19
CA SER A 26 5.58 -11.61 2.70
C SER A 26 4.40 -11.22 3.57
N ARG A 27 3.20 -11.62 3.16
CA ARG A 27 1.98 -11.46 3.96
C ARG A 27 2.10 -12.11 5.34
N GLU A 28 2.76 -13.26 5.45
CA GLU A 28 2.99 -13.92 6.74
C GLU A 28 3.85 -13.06 7.67
N ARG A 29 4.96 -12.52 7.16
CA ARG A 29 5.83 -11.62 7.94
C ARG A 29 5.13 -10.33 8.32
N LEU A 30 4.42 -9.69 7.38
CA LEU A 30 3.67 -8.47 7.70
C LEU A 30 2.62 -8.77 8.78
N ARG A 31 1.90 -9.89 8.69
CA ARG A 31 0.94 -10.33 9.72
C ARG A 31 1.60 -10.49 11.09
N GLU A 32 2.79 -11.07 11.16
CA GLU A 32 3.54 -11.18 12.42
C GLU A 32 3.95 -9.81 13.00
N ILE A 33 4.41 -8.89 12.15
CA ILE A 33 4.81 -7.54 12.55
C ILE A 33 3.60 -6.77 13.08
N LEU A 34 2.54 -6.63 12.26
CA LEU A 34 1.30 -5.97 12.64
C LEU A 34 0.64 -6.64 13.86
N GLY A 35 0.83 -7.95 13.99
CA GLY A 35 0.34 -8.75 15.12
C GLY A 35 0.96 -8.41 16.48
N ARG A 36 2.07 -7.66 16.50
CA ARG A 36 2.76 -7.22 17.73
C ARG A 36 2.54 -5.74 18.04
N LEU A 37 2.03 -4.97 17.09
CA LEU A 37 1.82 -3.54 17.22
C LEU A 37 0.61 -3.19 18.11
N PRO A 38 0.58 -2.00 18.73
CA PRO A 38 -0.64 -1.49 19.36
C PRO A 38 -1.72 -1.17 18.31
N LYS A 39 -2.98 -1.10 18.76
CA LYS A 39 -4.17 -0.87 17.92
C LYS A 39 -4.01 0.35 17.01
N ASP A 40 -3.63 1.49 17.57
CA ASP A 40 -3.40 2.74 16.83
C ASP A 40 -2.30 2.63 15.77
N ALA A 41 -1.27 1.82 15.99
CA ALA A 41 -0.22 1.63 14.99
C ALA A 41 -0.69 0.78 13.81
N VAL A 42 -1.51 -0.26 14.05
CA VAL A 42 -2.12 -1.02 12.94
C VAL A 42 -3.06 -0.15 12.11
N TYR A 43 -3.86 0.70 12.78
CA TYR A 43 -4.69 1.70 12.13
C TYR A 43 -3.85 2.65 11.25
N LYS A 44 -2.78 3.21 11.83
CA LYS A 44 -1.89 4.14 11.15
C LYS A 44 -1.21 3.51 9.94
N PHE A 45 -0.73 2.27 10.08
CA PHE A 45 -0.15 1.53 8.96
C PHE A 45 -1.15 1.41 7.81
N GLN A 46 -2.38 1.01 8.09
CA GLN A 46 -3.42 0.89 7.07
C GLN A 46 -3.74 2.23 6.41
N HIS A 47 -3.86 3.29 7.21
CA HIS A 47 -4.11 4.63 6.70
C HIS A 47 -3.02 5.08 5.72
N LEU A 48 -1.75 4.99 6.11
CA LEU A 48 -0.62 5.35 5.24
C LEU A 48 -0.53 4.44 4.01
N PHE A 49 -0.80 3.14 4.16
CA PHE A 49 -0.79 2.21 3.03
C PHE A 49 -1.78 2.62 1.94
N LEU A 50 -3.00 2.99 2.34
CA LEU A 50 -4.02 3.46 1.40
C LEU A 50 -3.71 4.83 0.84
N ASP A 51 -3.14 5.74 1.63
CA ASP A 51 -2.76 7.08 1.18
C ASP A 51 -1.71 7.00 0.06
N PHE A 52 -0.64 6.23 0.27
CA PHE A 52 0.37 5.97 -0.77
C PHE A 52 -0.22 5.22 -1.98
N ALA A 53 -1.10 4.25 -1.78
CA ALA A 53 -1.74 3.57 -2.90
C ALA A 53 -2.62 4.52 -3.71
N ALA A 54 -3.38 5.40 -3.05
CA ALA A 54 -4.29 6.35 -3.70
C ALA A 54 -3.55 7.34 -4.61
N GLU A 55 -2.31 7.73 -4.29
CA GLU A 55 -1.48 8.58 -5.17
C GLU A 55 -1.23 7.94 -6.54
N LEU A 56 -1.29 6.60 -6.64
CA LEU A 56 -1.03 5.84 -7.86
C LEU A 56 -2.31 5.41 -8.59
N GLN A 57 -3.50 5.83 -8.12
CA GLN A 57 -4.80 5.39 -8.64
C GLN A 57 -5.49 6.36 -9.62
N ASP A 58 -4.77 7.36 -10.12
CA ASP A 58 -5.27 8.27 -11.15
C ASP A 58 -4.29 8.39 -12.33
N GLU A 59 -4.53 9.32 -13.24
CA GLU A 59 -3.58 9.64 -14.29
C GLU A 59 -2.31 10.26 -13.68
N PRO A 60 -1.11 9.94 -14.21
CA PRO A 60 -0.87 9.22 -15.45
C PRO A 60 -0.78 7.68 -15.33
N TYR A 61 -0.92 7.11 -14.12
CA TYR A 61 -0.66 5.67 -13.88
C TYR A 61 -1.69 4.78 -14.55
N ARG A 62 -2.97 5.20 -14.53
CA ARG A 62 -4.07 4.49 -15.18
C ARG A 62 -3.84 4.23 -16.66
N SER A 63 -3.20 5.16 -17.38
CA SER A 63 -2.84 5.01 -18.79
C SER A 63 -1.84 3.88 -19.10
N TYR A 64 -1.16 3.32 -18.08
CA TYR A 64 -0.16 2.26 -18.26
C TYR A 64 -0.67 0.86 -17.88
N LEU A 65 -1.92 0.75 -17.44
CA LEU A 65 -2.59 -0.54 -17.25
C LEU A 65 -2.89 -1.23 -18.57
N GLY A 66 -3.05 -2.55 -18.50
CA GLY A 66 -3.56 -3.34 -19.61
C GLY A 66 -4.95 -2.87 -20.05
N PRO A 67 -5.31 -3.02 -21.34
CA PRO A 67 -6.59 -2.55 -21.87
C PRO A 67 -7.82 -3.26 -21.26
N ASP A 68 -7.61 -4.41 -20.61
CA ASP A 68 -8.65 -5.20 -19.95
C ASP A 68 -8.76 -4.91 -18.44
N GLU A 69 -7.90 -4.06 -17.89
CA GLU A 69 -7.88 -3.75 -16.46
C GLU A 69 -9.01 -2.78 -16.09
N SER A 70 -9.70 -3.12 -14.99
CA SER A 70 -10.74 -2.30 -14.39
C SER A 70 -10.16 -1.39 -13.31
N GLU A 71 -11.03 -0.66 -12.61
CA GLU A 71 -10.63 0.15 -11.43
C GLU A 71 -10.01 -0.73 -10.34
N ASP A 72 -10.54 -1.94 -10.12
CA ASP A 72 -9.93 -2.92 -9.21
C ASP A 72 -8.49 -3.30 -9.61
N GLY A 73 -8.22 -3.44 -10.91
CA GLY A 73 -6.87 -3.72 -11.41
C GLY A 73 -5.89 -2.58 -11.15
N LEU A 74 -6.37 -1.33 -11.21
CA LEU A 74 -5.59 -0.15 -10.84
C LEU A 74 -5.30 -0.11 -9.34
N GLU A 75 -6.29 -0.40 -8.51
CA GLU A 75 -6.11 -0.50 -7.06
C GLU A 75 -5.10 -1.60 -6.71
N ASP A 76 -5.25 -2.80 -7.27
CA ASP A 76 -4.33 -3.93 -7.07
C ASP A 76 -2.90 -3.58 -7.49
N ALA A 77 -2.74 -2.94 -8.65
CA ALA A 77 -1.45 -2.50 -9.15
C ALA A 77 -0.80 -1.46 -8.21
N ALA A 78 -1.58 -0.48 -7.72
CA ALA A 78 -1.10 0.53 -6.79
C ALA A 78 -0.69 -0.07 -5.44
N GLN A 79 -1.55 -0.91 -4.85
CA GLN A 79 -1.26 -1.61 -3.59
C GLN A 79 -0.04 -2.53 -3.74
N TRP A 80 0.10 -3.22 -4.88
CA TRP A 80 1.28 -4.03 -5.16
C TRP A 80 2.55 -3.20 -5.24
N VAL A 81 2.52 -2.02 -5.88
CA VAL A 81 3.67 -1.10 -5.96
C VAL A 81 4.12 -0.66 -4.57
N VAL A 82 3.19 -0.22 -3.72
CA VAL A 82 3.49 0.14 -2.32
C VAL A 82 4.11 -1.04 -1.57
N SER A 83 3.54 -2.24 -1.77
CA SER A 83 4.02 -3.48 -1.15
C SER A 83 5.46 -3.85 -1.51
N GLN A 84 5.99 -3.36 -2.63
CA GLN A 84 7.37 -3.64 -3.05
C GLN A 84 8.42 -2.82 -2.28
N GLY A 85 7.98 -1.81 -1.51
CA GLY A 85 8.81 -0.91 -0.73
C GLY A 85 9.09 0.44 -1.40
N ARG A 86 9.67 1.37 -0.63
CA ARG A 86 9.85 2.78 -0.98
C ARG A 86 10.53 3.00 -2.32
N VAL A 87 11.61 2.27 -2.60
CA VAL A 87 12.37 2.42 -3.86
C VAL A 87 11.51 2.13 -5.10
N ARG A 88 10.64 1.12 -5.04
CA ARG A 88 9.75 0.79 -6.15
C ARG A 88 8.66 1.84 -6.29
N TYR A 89 8.10 2.29 -5.17
CA TYR A 89 7.10 3.34 -5.11
C TYR A 89 7.62 4.65 -5.76
N GLU A 90 8.76 5.16 -5.29
CA GLU A 90 9.38 6.38 -5.81
C GLU A 90 9.77 6.26 -7.28
N ALA A 91 10.18 5.07 -7.72
CA ALA A 91 10.47 4.79 -9.12
C ALA A 91 9.22 4.92 -10.00
N VAL A 92 8.06 4.47 -9.54
CA VAL A 92 6.78 4.61 -10.27
C VAL A 92 6.30 6.06 -10.23
N LEU A 93 6.38 6.74 -9.08
CA LEU A 93 6.07 8.17 -8.97
C LEU A 93 6.88 9.01 -9.97
N THR A 94 8.17 8.72 -10.11
CA THR A 94 9.07 9.46 -11.01
C THR A 94 8.87 9.08 -12.47
N GLU A 95 8.60 7.80 -12.75
CA GLU A 95 8.41 7.27 -14.10
C GLU A 95 7.12 6.41 -14.13
N PRO A 96 5.95 7.02 -14.40
CA PRO A 96 4.66 6.34 -14.35
C PRO A 96 4.55 5.11 -15.26
N SER A 97 5.34 5.04 -16.33
CA SER A 97 5.43 3.86 -17.21
C SER A 97 6.00 2.61 -16.54
N ARG A 98 6.54 2.73 -15.32
CA ARG A 98 6.94 1.60 -14.47
C ARG A 98 5.79 0.96 -13.73
N MET A 99 4.60 1.55 -13.76
CA MET A 99 3.39 0.93 -13.22
C MET A 99 3.23 -0.47 -13.83
N PRO A 100 2.97 -1.51 -13.03
CA PRO A 100 2.70 -2.83 -13.58
C PRO A 100 1.41 -2.78 -14.40
N ALA A 101 1.46 -3.32 -15.62
CA ALA A 101 0.30 -3.33 -16.51
C ALA A 101 -0.81 -4.29 -16.03
N HIS A 102 -0.46 -5.27 -15.21
CA HIS A 102 -1.36 -6.26 -14.62
C HIS A 102 -0.70 -6.87 -13.38
N ILE A 103 -1.50 -7.19 -12.37
CA ILE A 103 -1.09 -7.99 -11.20
C ILE A 103 -2.04 -9.18 -11.09
N ASP A 104 -1.48 -10.38 -10.93
CA ASP A 104 -2.28 -11.58 -10.73
C ASP A 104 -3.09 -11.47 -9.42
N VAL A 105 -4.38 -11.84 -9.49
CA VAL A 105 -5.24 -11.89 -8.31
C VAL A 105 -4.63 -12.82 -7.26
N GLY A 106 -4.41 -12.29 -6.06
CA GLY A 106 -3.82 -13.05 -4.95
C GLY A 106 -2.30 -13.18 -5.02
N ASP A 107 -1.61 -12.33 -5.79
CA ASP A 107 -0.14 -12.23 -5.76
C ASP A 107 0.34 -12.13 -4.29
N PRO A 108 1.21 -13.06 -3.83
CA PRO A 108 1.61 -13.12 -2.43
C PRO A 108 2.49 -11.94 -1.98
N ALA A 109 3.05 -11.18 -2.93
CA ALA A 109 3.78 -9.95 -2.69
C ALA A 109 2.86 -8.72 -2.62
N ASN A 110 1.57 -8.84 -2.93
CA ASN A 110 0.59 -7.80 -2.62
C ASN A 110 0.20 -7.89 -1.13
N LEU A 111 0.56 -6.86 -0.36
CA LEU A 111 0.32 -6.73 1.07
C LEU A 111 -1.03 -6.04 1.37
N GLY A 112 -1.74 -5.60 0.33
CA GLY A 112 -3.05 -4.98 0.40
C GLY A 112 -4.05 -5.77 1.25
N GLY A 113 -4.90 -5.03 1.96
CA GLY A 113 -5.97 -5.58 2.80
C GLY A 113 -5.53 -6.26 4.11
N LEU A 114 -4.25 -6.60 4.28
CA LEU A 114 -3.82 -7.46 5.38
C LEU A 114 -4.00 -6.80 6.76
N ALA A 115 -3.84 -5.48 6.88
CA ALA A 115 -4.03 -4.82 8.17
C ALA A 115 -5.50 -4.86 8.63
N TYR A 116 -6.48 -4.85 7.72
CA TYR A 116 -7.88 -5.10 8.07
C TYR A 116 -8.07 -6.48 8.68
N GLU A 117 -7.49 -7.52 8.07
CA GLU A 117 -7.55 -8.90 8.56
C GLU A 117 -6.94 -8.99 9.97
N VAL A 118 -5.71 -8.49 10.15
CA VAL A 118 -5.00 -8.53 11.44
C VAL A 118 -5.74 -7.75 12.52
N TYR A 119 -6.32 -6.59 12.17
CA TYR A 119 -7.02 -5.76 13.12
C TYR A 119 -8.30 -6.45 13.62
N TYR A 120 -9.09 -7.01 12.70
CA TYR A 120 -10.28 -7.77 13.06
C TYR A 120 -9.93 -9.00 13.92
N ASP A 121 -8.93 -9.78 13.51
CA ASP A 121 -8.49 -10.98 14.25
C ASP A 121 -8.03 -10.66 15.67
N ARG A 122 -7.37 -9.50 15.89
CA ARG A 122 -6.79 -9.14 17.19
C ARG A 122 -7.73 -8.38 18.10
N PHE A 123 -8.61 -7.55 17.56
CA PHE A 123 -9.41 -6.62 18.35
C PHE A 123 -10.91 -6.94 18.29
N GLY A 124 -11.34 -7.85 17.40
CA GLY A 124 -12.72 -8.31 17.31
C GLY A 124 -13.70 -7.28 16.73
N GLU A 125 -13.18 -6.25 16.07
CA GLU A 125 -13.94 -5.16 15.46
C GLU A 125 -13.32 -4.78 14.10
N PRO A 126 -14.11 -4.27 13.13
CA PRO A 126 -13.56 -3.81 11.87
C PRO A 126 -12.63 -2.60 12.06
N LEU A 127 -11.60 -2.51 11.23
CA LEU A 127 -10.79 -1.29 11.11
C LEU A 127 -11.60 -0.31 10.25
N ASP A 128 -12.00 0.81 10.85
CA ASP A 128 -12.89 1.79 10.24
C ASP A 128 -12.13 3.10 10.02
N LEU A 129 -11.80 3.42 8.76
CA LEU A 129 -11.03 4.62 8.41
C LEU A 129 -11.93 5.83 8.07
N ILE A 130 -13.18 5.82 8.54
CA ILE A 130 -14.22 6.81 8.21
C ILE A 130 -14.02 8.12 8.99
#